data_AF-A0A5B7WZV3-F1
#
_entry.id   AF-A0A5B7WZV3-F1
#
_cell.length_a   1.000
_cell.length_b   1.000
_cell.length_c   1.000
_cell.angle_alpha   90.00
_cell.angle_beta   90.00
_cell.angle_gamma   90.00
#
_symmetry.space_group_name_H-M   'P 1'
#
loop_
_entity.id
_entity.type
_entity.pdbx_description
1 polymer ?
#
loop_
_entity_poly.entity_id
_entity_poly.type
_entity_poly.pdbx_seq_one_letter_code
_entity_poly.pdbx_strand_id
1 'polypeptide(L)'
;MGKQDIGITVDAVVFVREEKDLRVLLIKRKNDPFKNQWALPGGFLEENESLVAGAKRELDEETGLKPKELYQIKAFGDPGRDPRGRIISIAFLGVLERVEEVKGGDDAGEARWFPVSNLPELAFDHSEIIASGREMF
;
A
#
# COMPACT_ATOMS: atom_id res chain seq x y z
N MET A 1 17.84 28.23 -6.23
CA MET A 1 16.56 27.51 -6.08
C MET A 1 16.60 26.82 -4.72
N GLY A 2 15.63 27.06 -3.83
CA GLY A 2 15.60 26.42 -2.52
C GLY A 2 15.23 24.93 -2.63
N LYS A 3 15.71 24.10 -1.70
CA LYS A 3 15.30 22.69 -1.61
C LYS A 3 13.84 22.63 -1.19
N GLN A 4 13.04 21.85 -1.89
CA GLN A 4 11.64 21.59 -1.51
C GLN A 4 11.60 20.54 -0.39
N ASP A 5 10.66 20.68 0.53
CA ASP A 5 10.36 19.69 1.55
C ASP A 5 9.21 18.80 1.05
N ILE A 6 9.57 17.67 0.41
CA ILE A 6 8.64 16.72 -0.21
C ILE A 6 8.95 15.33 0.33
N GLY A 7 7.95 14.70 0.94
CA GLY A 7 8.05 13.32 1.39
C GLY A 7 7.84 12.33 0.24
N ILE A 8 8.55 11.21 0.27
CA ILE A 8 8.37 10.09 -0.65
C ILE A 8 7.90 8.89 0.16
N THR A 9 6.79 8.31 -0.28
CA THR A 9 6.22 7.07 0.26
C THR A 9 6.13 6.02 -0.82
N VAL A 10 6.03 4.77 -0.42
CA VAL A 10 5.81 3.62 -1.30
C VAL A 10 4.63 2.82 -0.76
N ASP A 11 3.68 2.47 -1.63
CA ASP A 11 2.49 1.69 -1.28
C ASP A 11 2.40 0.44 -2.16
N ALA A 12 2.07 -0.70 -1.57
CA ALA A 12 1.91 -1.97 -2.26
C ALA A 12 0.43 -2.35 -2.40
N VAL A 13 -0.09 -2.35 -3.62
CA VAL A 13 -1.36 -2.99 -3.94
C VAL A 13 -1.10 -4.45 -4.30
N VAL A 14 -1.49 -5.37 -3.42
CA VAL A 14 -1.33 -6.81 -3.66
C VAL A 14 -2.68 -7.43 -3.91
N PHE A 15 -2.84 -8.01 -5.10
CA PHE A 15 -4.03 -8.78 -5.45
C PHE A 15 -3.80 -10.28 -5.39
N VAL A 16 -4.88 -11.00 -5.12
CA VAL A 16 -4.99 -12.44 -5.28
C VAL A 16 -6.33 -12.78 -5.91
N ARG A 17 -6.32 -13.69 -6.88
CA ARG A 17 -7.53 -14.17 -7.53
C ARG A 17 -7.95 -15.50 -6.92
N GLU A 18 -9.15 -15.55 -6.36
CA GLU A 18 -9.78 -16.78 -5.86
C GLU A 18 -11.01 -17.08 -6.70
N GLU A 19 -10.93 -18.05 -7.61
CA GLU A 19 -11.99 -18.45 -8.56
C GLU A 19 -12.68 -17.27 -9.28
N LYS A 20 -13.70 -16.68 -8.64
CA LYS A 20 -14.55 -15.59 -9.17
C LYS A 20 -14.33 -14.24 -8.48
N ASP A 21 -13.55 -14.19 -7.41
CA ASP A 21 -13.32 -12.98 -6.64
C ASP A 21 -11.87 -12.50 -6.74
N LEU A 22 -11.71 -11.18 -6.81
CA LEU A 22 -10.43 -10.49 -6.65
C LEU A 22 -10.37 -9.96 -5.23
N ARG A 23 -9.31 -10.30 -4.49
CA ARG A 23 -9.06 -9.77 -3.15
C ARG A 23 -7.81 -8.91 -3.13
N VAL A 24 -7.81 -7.91 -2.26
CA VAL A 24 -6.68 -7.02 -2.00
C VAL A 24 -6.24 -7.12 -0.55
N LEU A 25 -4.93 -7.09 -0.32
CA LEU A 25 -4.37 -7.03 1.02
C LEU A 25 -4.45 -5.61 1.57
N LEU A 26 -5.00 -5.46 2.78
CA LEU A 26 -5.05 -4.21 3.51
C LEU A 26 -4.52 -4.39 4.93
N ILE A 27 -4.04 -3.28 5.49
CA ILE A 27 -3.64 -3.16 6.90
C ILE A 27 -4.49 -2.13 7.62
N LYS A 28 -4.65 -2.29 8.93
CA LYS A 28 -5.36 -1.34 9.77
C LYS A 28 -4.38 -0.39 10.42
N ARG A 29 -4.55 0.92 10.20
CA ARG A 29 -3.62 1.94 10.71
C ARG A 29 -3.69 2.06 12.24
N LYS A 30 -2.54 2.04 12.92
CA LYS A 30 -2.45 2.27 14.38
C LYS A 30 -2.38 3.75 14.77
N ASN A 31 -1.91 4.60 13.85
CA ASN A 31 -1.52 5.98 14.12
C ASN A 31 -2.36 6.98 13.34
N ASP A 32 -2.49 8.19 13.88
CA ASP A 32 -3.04 9.33 13.16
C ASP A 32 -2.11 9.76 12.01
N PRO A 33 -2.64 10.36 10.93
CA PRO A 33 -4.07 10.51 10.60
C PRO A 33 -4.72 9.17 10.21
N PHE A 34 -6.06 9.13 10.17
CA PHE A 34 -6.85 7.95 9.77
C PHE A 34 -6.64 6.72 10.66
N LYS A 35 -6.41 6.95 11.95
CA LYS A 35 -6.29 5.87 12.94
C LYS A 35 -7.51 4.95 12.88
N ASN A 36 -7.28 3.64 12.94
CA ASN A 36 -8.28 2.56 12.81
C ASN A 36 -8.92 2.38 11.42
N GLN A 37 -8.60 3.21 10.43
CA GLN A 37 -9.01 2.97 9.04
C GLN A 37 -8.09 1.95 8.36
N TRP A 38 -8.58 1.36 7.27
CA TRP A 38 -7.80 0.43 6.46
C TRP A 38 -6.99 1.17 5.39
N ALA A 39 -5.83 0.62 5.03
CA ALA A 39 -4.90 1.20 4.09
C ALA A 39 -4.18 0.09 3.30
N LEU A 40 -3.58 0.44 2.17
CA LEU A 40 -2.54 -0.37 1.56
C LEU A 40 -1.33 -0.45 2.51
N PRO A 41 -0.59 -1.57 2.52
CA PRO A 41 0.71 -1.63 3.14
C PRO A 41 1.66 -0.62 2.49
N GLY A 42 2.36 0.16 3.30
CA GLY A 42 3.19 1.24 2.79
C GLY A 42 3.65 2.25 3.83
N GLY A 43 4.72 2.95 3.48
CA GLY A 43 5.40 3.87 4.38
C GLY A 43 6.39 4.78 3.66
N PHE A 44 7.18 5.51 4.46
CA PHE A 44 8.18 6.43 3.92
C PHE A 44 9.40 5.66 3.41
N LEU A 45 9.98 6.15 2.32
CA LEU A 45 11.23 5.63 1.81
C LEU A 45 12.39 5.99 2.76
N GLU A 46 13.24 5.02 3.08
CA GLU A 46 14.49 5.27 3.80
C GLU A 46 15.58 5.85 2.90
N GLU A 47 16.60 6.49 3.50
CA GLU A 47 17.64 7.19 2.75
C GLU A 47 18.49 6.26 1.84
N ASN A 48 18.63 4.99 2.22
CA ASN A 48 19.56 4.05 1.58
C ASN A 48 18.87 2.84 0.96
N GLU A 49 17.64 3.01 0.47
CA GLU A 49 16.90 1.96 -0.24
C GLU A 49 16.37 2.39 -1.61
N SER A 50 16.14 1.41 -2.49
CA SER A 50 15.42 1.65 -3.75
C SER A 50 13.90 1.66 -3.50
N LEU A 51 13.14 2.27 -4.40
CA LEU A 51 11.67 2.31 -4.30
C LEU A 51 11.04 0.91 -4.14
N VAL A 52 11.49 -0.05 -4.93
CA VAL A 52 11.00 -1.43 -4.86
C VAL A 52 11.45 -2.14 -3.59
N ALA A 53 12.65 -1.81 -3.08
CA ALA A 53 13.14 -2.36 -1.81
C ALA A 53 12.29 -1.83 -0.64
N GLY A 54 11.99 -0.54 -0.60
CA GLY A 54 11.10 0.05 0.40
C GLY A 54 9.70 -0.55 0.33
N ALA A 55 9.12 -0.70 -0.87
CA ALA A 55 7.80 -1.33 -1.00
C ALA A 55 7.79 -2.78 -0.50
N LYS A 56 8.87 -3.54 -0.74
CA LYS A 56 9.02 -4.92 -0.21
C LYS A 56 9.23 -4.93 1.30
N ARG A 57 10.00 -3.98 1.85
CA ARG A 57 10.26 -3.84 3.29
C ARG A 57 8.96 -3.54 4.04
N GLU A 58 8.25 -2.48 3.66
CA GLU A 58 6.97 -2.09 4.28
C GLU A 58 5.95 -3.24 4.21
N LEU A 59 5.84 -3.91 3.06
CA LEU A 59 4.93 -5.04 2.90
C LEU A 59 5.28 -6.21 3.84
N ASP A 60 6.57 -6.54 3.98
CA ASP A 60 7.03 -7.59 4.91
C ASP A 60 6.78 -7.17 6.37
N GLU A 61 7.21 -5.98 6.75
CA GLU A 61 7.10 -5.45 8.11
C GLU A 61 5.64 -5.40 8.59
N GLU A 62 4.70 -5.00 7.72
CA GLU A 62 3.31 -4.81 8.13
C GLU A 62 2.45 -6.06 7.99
N THR A 63 2.84 -7.02 7.15
CA THR A 63 1.97 -8.17 6.80
C THR A 63 2.63 -9.54 6.85
N GLY A 64 3.98 -9.59 6.87
CA GLY A 64 4.79 -10.80 6.71
C GLY A 64 4.85 -11.34 5.28
N LEU A 65 4.21 -10.67 4.31
CA LEU A 65 4.12 -11.15 2.93
C LEU A 65 5.38 -10.82 2.13
N LYS A 66 5.89 -11.82 1.40
CA LYS A 66 7.11 -11.70 0.58
C LYS A 66 6.86 -12.10 -0.87
N PRO A 67 6.17 -11.26 -1.66
CA PRO A 67 5.96 -11.57 -3.07
C PRO A 67 7.30 -11.59 -3.80
N LYS A 68 7.41 -12.47 -4.81
CA LYS A 68 8.62 -12.60 -5.62
C LYS A 68 8.94 -11.29 -6.34
N GLU A 69 7.92 -10.71 -6.98
CA GLU A 69 8.02 -9.49 -7.79
C GLU A 69 6.99 -8.44 -7.36
N LEU A 70 7.38 -7.18 -7.49
CA LEU A 70 6.50 -6.02 -7.39
C LEU A 70 6.78 -5.12 -8.61
N TYR A 71 5.73 -4.63 -9.25
CA TYR A 71 5.82 -3.81 -10.45
C TYR A 71 5.36 -2.38 -10.14
N GLN A 72 6.20 -1.38 -10.40
CA GLN A 72 5.78 0.01 -10.25
C GLN A 72 4.66 0.33 -11.25
N ILE A 73 3.54 0.88 -10.76
CA ILE A 73 2.38 1.19 -11.61
C ILE A 73 2.22 2.69 -11.87
N LYS A 74 2.32 3.53 -10.83
CA LYS A 74 2.00 4.95 -10.93
C LYS A 74 2.57 5.73 -9.73
N ALA A 75 2.87 7.01 -9.94
CA ALA A 75 3.13 7.96 -8.87
C ALA A 75 1.88 8.80 -8.59
N PHE A 76 1.50 8.93 -7.32
CA PHE A 76 0.39 9.73 -6.82
C PHE A 76 0.97 10.94 -6.10
N GLY A 77 0.76 12.12 -6.67
CA GLY A 77 1.44 13.34 -6.23
C GLY A 77 0.54 14.56 -6.25
N ASP A 78 -0.78 14.40 -6.14
CA ASP A 78 -1.70 15.54 -6.10
C ASP A 78 -1.55 16.31 -4.79
N PRO A 79 -1.55 17.66 -4.80
CA PRO A 79 -1.50 18.45 -3.58
C PRO A 79 -2.68 18.11 -2.65
N GLY A 80 -2.41 17.90 -1.37
CA GLY A 80 -3.45 17.60 -0.38
C GLY A 80 -3.86 16.13 -0.28
N ARG A 81 -3.28 15.23 -1.09
CA ARG A 81 -3.53 13.78 -0.98
C ARG A 81 -3.19 13.21 0.41
N ASP A 82 -2.24 13.85 1.08
CA ASP A 82 -1.83 13.49 2.43
C ASP A 82 -1.92 14.72 3.35
N PRO A 83 -2.70 14.66 4.45
CA PRO A 83 -2.83 15.79 5.38
C PRO A 83 -1.55 16.08 6.18
N ARG A 84 -0.54 15.20 6.14
CA ARG A 84 0.75 15.41 6.81
C ARG A 84 1.66 16.39 6.04
N GLY A 85 1.39 16.65 4.76
CA GLY A 85 2.15 17.61 3.95
C GLY A 85 2.25 17.24 2.48
N ARG A 86 3.26 17.78 1.79
CA ARG A 86 3.52 17.48 0.38
C ARG A 86 4.18 16.10 0.26
N ILE A 87 3.39 15.07 0.01
CA ILE A 87 3.85 13.69 -0.11
C ILE A 87 3.53 13.13 -1.49
N ILE A 88 4.50 12.48 -2.10
CA ILE A 88 4.35 11.68 -3.31
C ILE A 88 4.41 10.21 -2.91
N SER A 89 3.39 9.43 -3.28
CA SER A 89 3.44 7.98 -3.15
C SER A 89 3.78 7.33 -4.50
N ILE A 90 4.69 6.35 -4.48
CA ILE A 90 4.97 5.50 -5.62
C ILE A 90 4.31 4.14 -5.35
N ALA A 91 3.30 3.81 -6.16
CA ALA A 91 2.54 2.57 -6.00
C ALA A 91 3.16 1.41 -6.76
N PHE A 92 3.15 0.23 -6.13
CA PHE A 92 3.63 -1.04 -6.64
C PHE A 92 2.53 -2.10 -6.64
N LEU A 93 2.44 -2.87 -7.71
CA LEU A 93 1.50 -3.99 -7.87
C LEU A 93 2.21 -5.32 -7.62
N GLY A 94 1.63 -6.12 -6.72
CA GLY A 94 1.93 -7.53 -6.53
C GLY A 94 0.73 -8.40 -6.90
N VAL A 95 0.97 -9.58 -7.48
CA VAL A 95 -0.08 -10.55 -7.81
C VAL A 95 0.32 -11.90 -7.25
N LEU A 96 -0.56 -12.51 -6.46
CA LEU A 96 -0.40 -13.86 -5.93
C LEU A 96 -1.32 -14.85 -6.64
N GLU A 97 -0.85 -16.08 -6.77
CA GLU A 97 -1.64 -17.19 -7.34
C GLU A 97 -2.66 -17.77 -6.34
N ARG A 98 -2.40 -17.62 -5.03
CA ARG A 98 -3.25 -18.12 -3.95
C ARG A 98 -3.15 -17.21 -2.73
N VAL A 99 -4.16 -17.28 -1.87
CA VAL A 99 -4.16 -16.52 -0.62
C VAL A 99 -3.05 -17.05 0.28
N GLU A 100 -2.22 -16.14 0.78
CA GLU A 100 -1.21 -16.42 1.78
C GLU A 100 -1.66 -15.92 3.15
N GLU A 101 -1.19 -16.59 4.21
CA GLU A 101 -1.42 -16.13 5.59
C GLU A 101 -0.69 -14.81 5.79
N VAL A 102 -1.42 -13.81 6.31
CA VAL A 102 -0.89 -12.49 6.62
C VAL A 102 -1.13 -12.20 8.09
N LYS A 103 -0.19 -11.52 8.73
CA LYS A 103 -0.28 -11.10 10.14
C LYS A 103 0.13 -9.64 10.22
N GLY A 104 -0.64 -8.85 10.95
CA GLY A 104 -0.24 -7.48 11.28
C GLY A 104 1.09 -7.52 12.04
N GLY A 105 2.11 -6.82 11.54
CA GLY A 105 3.40 -6.68 12.22
C GLY A 105 3.45 -5.56 13.26
N ASP A 106 4.67 -5.21 13.68
CA ASP A 106 4.98 -4.34 14.83
C ASP A 106 4.13 -3.06 14.88
N ASP A 107 3.83 -2.43 13.74
CA ASP A 107 3.04 -1.18 13.62
C ASP A 107 1.70 -1.28 12.86
N ALA A 108 1.32 -2.44 12.30
CA ALA A 108 0.03 -2.65 11.62
C ALA A 108 -1.01 -3.34 12.54
N GLY A 109 -2.15 -2.68 12.74
CA GLY A 109 -3.15 -3.06 13.76
C GLY A 109 -3.75 -4.44 13.53
N GLU A 110 -3.88 -4.82 12.27
CA GLU A 110 -4.42 -6.06 11.73
C GLU A 110 -4.03 -6.06 10.23
N ALA A 111 -3.75 -7.21 9.62
CA ALA A 111 -3.60 -7.37 8.17
C ALA A 111 -4.64 -8.38 7.66
N ARG A 112 -5.33 -8.09 6.56
CA ARG A 112 -6.42 -8.95 6.05
C ARG A 112 -6.64 -8.77 4.55
N TRP A 113 -7.06 -9.86 3.91
CA TRP A 113 -7.56 -9.87 2.54
C TRP A 113 -9.03 -9.42 2.46
N PHE A 114 -9.33 -8.44 1.63
CA PHE A 114 -10.68 -7.91 1.40
C PHE A 114 -11.13 -8.15 -0.04
N PRO A 115 -12.40 -8.54 -0.27
CA PRO A 115 -12.96 -8.52 -1.62
C PRO A 115 -12.91 -7.10 -2.19
N VAL A 116 -12.34 -6.96 -3.39
CA VAL A 116 -12.28 -5.67 -4.10
C VAL A 116 -13.67 -5.13 -4.43
N SER A 117 -14.68 -6.00 -4.49
CA SER A 117 -16.09 -5.66 -4.66
C SER A 117 -16.74 -5.07 -3.39
N ASN A 118 -16.11 -5.21 -2.22
CA ASN A 118 -16.65 -4.78 -0.93
C ASN A 118 -15.53 -4.28 -0.02
N LEU A 119 -14.93 -3.15 -0.39
CA LEU A 119 -13.85 -2.52 0.36
C LEU A 119 -14.41 -1.76 1.58
N PRO A 120 -13.68 -1.76 2.71
CA PRO A 120 -13.99 -0.88 3.83
C PRO A 120 -13.70 0.59 3.47
N GLU A 121 -13.97 1.51 4.40
CA GLU A 121 -13.44 2.88 4.31
C GLU A 121 -11.91 2.85 4.33
N LEU A 122 -11.29 3.54 3.37
CA LEU A 122 -9.85 3.56 3.17
C LEU A 122 -9.26 4.91 3.52
N ALA A 123 -8.08 4.88 4.14
CA ALA A 123 -7.29 6.05 4.43
C ALA A 123 -6.73 6.69 3.15
N PHE A 124 -6.54 8.02 3.20
CA PHE A 124 -5.96 8.80 2.10
C PHE A 124 -6.71 8.60 0.76
N ASP A 125 -5.97 8.53 -0.34
CA ASP A 125 -6.42 8.25 -1.70
C ASP A 125 -6.26 6.77 -2.09
N HIS A 126 -6.14 5.85 -1.12
CA HIS A 126 -5.81 4.44 -1.39
C HIS A 126 -6.87 3.72 -2.24
N SER A 127 -8.12 4.19 -2.25
CA SER A 127 -9.14 3.71 -3.18
C SER A 127 -8.76 3.95 -4.65
N GLU A 128 -8.13 5.07 -4.96
CA GLU A 128 -7.63 5.41 -6.30
C GLU A 128 -6.40 4.60 -6.68
N ILE A 129 -5.52 4.33 -5.71
CA ILE A 129 -4.35 3.47 -5.91
C ILE A 129 -4.79 2.04 -6.26
N ILE A 130 -5.76 1.49 -5.51
CA ILE A 130 -6.34 0.17 -5.79
C ILE A 130 -7.00 0.15 -7.17
N ALA A 131 -7.78 1.18 -7.51
CA ALA A 131 -8.41 1.28 -8.83
C ALA A 131 -7.36 1.25 -9.96
N SER A 132 -6.27 2.00 -9.81
CA SER A 132 -5.17 2.02 -10.78
C SER A 132 -4.50 0.64 -10.91
N GLY A 133 -4.31 -0.07 -9.80
CA GLY A 133 -3.79 -1.44 -9.82
C GLY A 133 -4.71 -2.41 -10.57
N ARG A 134 -6.04 -2.26 -10.43
CA ARG A 134 -7.01 -3.12 -11.11
C ARG A 134 -7.01 -2.95 -12.63
N GLU A 135 -6.73 -1.75 -13.12
CA GLU A 135 -6.64 -1.50 -14.58
C GLU A 135 -5.45 -2.22 -15.22
N MET A 136 -4.45 -2.61 -14.43
CA MET A 136 -3.28 -3.36 -14.89
C MET A 136 -3.39 -4.87 -14.66
N PHE A 137 -4.51 -5.35 -14.11
CA PHE A 137 -4.73 -6.76 -13.76
C PHE A 137 -5.72 -7.48 -14.68
#